data_AF-A0AAD1YS23-F1
#
_entry.id   AF-A0AAD1YS23-F1
#
_cell.length_a   1.000
_cell.length_b   1.000
_cell.length_c   1.000
_cell.angle_alpha   90.00
_cell.angle_beta   90.00
_cell.angle_gamma   90.00
#
_symmetry.space_group_name_H-M   'P 1'
#
loop_
_entity.id
_entity.type
_entity.pdbx_description
1 polymer ?
#
loop_
_entity_poly.entity_id
_entity_poly.type
_entity_poly.pdbx_seq_one_letter_code
_entity_poly.pdbx_strand_id
1 'polypeptide(L)'
;MVVCWFLGLGSLVSWNSMLTIGDYYYNLFPDYHPARVLTLVYQPFAVGTMALLAYNEAKIDTRKRNLMGYTLFFLSTLGLLLLDLGTSGKGGVGNYIGICVFVAAFGVADAHVQGGMVGDLSFMLPEFVQSFFAGLAASGALTSGLRMITKAAFDKSSNGLRKGTMLFLAISTFFEFLCIFLYAFVFAKLPIVKYYRTKAASEGSKTVSADLAAAGINTEETATADIAKHERLSNKQILFQNLDYALDLYLIYVLTLSIFPGFLFENTGTHQLGSWYPVVLIAMYNVLDLIGRYTPLIKSIKLESRKGLLIASLSRFLLIPAFYFTAKYGDQGYMILLVSFLGLTNGHLTVCVLTAAPKGYTAPEQNALGNLLVLFLLGGIFSGVALDWLWIIGNGKF
;
A
#
# COMPACT_ATOMS: atom_id res chain seq x y z
N MET A 1 -1.49 13.06 -12.81
CA MET A 1 -2.20 13.01 -11.50
C MET A 1 -3.31 11.98 -11.51
N VAL A 2 -4.46 12.20 -12.17
CA VAL A 2 -5.61 11.24 -12.14
C VAL A 2 -5.20 9.80 -12.48
N VAL A 3 -4.39 9.59 -13.52
CA VAL A 3 -3.90 8.24 -13.87
C VAL A 3 -3.07 7.64 -12.73
N CYS A 4 -2.17 8.40 -12.10
CA CYS A 4 -1.38 7.95 -10.95
C CYS A 4 -2.27 7.59 -9.77
N TRP A 5 -3.34 8.34 -9.54
CA TRP A 5 -4.32 8.04 -8.50
C TRP A 5 -5.00 6.70 -8.72
N PHE A 6 -5.48 6.41 -9.93
CA PHE A 6 -6.06 5.10 -10.24
C PHE A 6 -5.04 3.97 -10.14
N LEU A 7 -3.81 4.19 -10.62
CA LEU A 7 -2.72 3.22 -10.50
C LEU A 7 -2.36 2.92 -9.05
N GLY A 8 -2.37 3.93 -8.17
CA GLY A 8 -2.18 3.74 -6.74
C GLY A 8 -3.37 3.06 -6.06
N LEU A 9 -4.59 3.34 -6.49
CA LEU A 9 -5.78 2.60 -6.03
C LEU A 9 -5.65 1.11 -6.37
N GLY A 10 -5.23 0.79 -7.60
CA GLY A 10 -5.00 -0.59 -8.04
C GLY A 10 -3.93 -1.32 -7.24
N SER A 11 -2.90 -0.64 -6.71
CA SER A 11 -1.85 -1.34 -5.97
C SER A 11 -2.29 -1.91 -4.62
N LEU A 12 -3.47 -1.54 -4.11
CA LEU A 12 -3.94 -2.02 -2.80
C LEU A 12 -5.43 -2.42 -2.78
N VAL A 13 -6.23 -2.12 -3.81
CA VAL A 13 -7.68 -2.44 -3.81
C VAL A 13 -7.96 -3.94 -3.73
N SER A 14 -7.13 -4.77 -4.35
CA SER A 14 -7.20 -6.23 -4.24
C SER A 14 -6.98 -6.70 -2.81
N TRP A 15 -5.90 -6.24 -2.17
CA TRP A 15 -5.55 -6.57 -0.79
C TRP A 15 -6.56 -6.02 0.23
N ASN A 16 -6.94 -4.75 0.10
CA ASN A 16 -7.91 -4.12 0.99
C ASN A 16 -9.28 -4.77 0.89
N SER A 17 -9.72 -5.17 -0.31
CA SER A 17 -10.96 -5.93 -0.46
C SER A 17 -10.90 -7.22 0.31
N MET A 18 -9.77 -7.95 0.23
CA MET A 18 -9.58 -9.21 0.94
C MET A 18 -9.61 -9.09 2.46
N LEU A 19 -8.96 -8.07 3.02
CA LEU A 19 -9.02 -7.79 4.46
C LEU A 19 -10.42 -7.37 4.90
N THR A 20 -11.12 -6.60 4.06
CA THR A 20 -12.44 -6.06 4.37
C THR A 20 -13.54 -7.12 4.41
N ILE A 21 -13.40 -8.19 3.62
CA ILE A 21 -14.28 -9.37 3.63
C ILE A 21 -13.84 -10.43 4.66
N GLY A 22 -13.01 -10.05 5.65
CA GLY A 22 -12.44 -10.97 6.63
C GLY A 22 -13.48 -11.80 7.38
N ASP A 23 -14.66 -11.25 7.66
CA ASP A 23 -15.76 -11.95 8.33
C ASP A 23 -16.30 -13.15 7.52
N TYR A 24 -16.29 -13.04 6.19
CA TYR A 24 -16.60 -14.16 5.31
C TYR A 24 -15.56 -15.28 5.46
N TYR A 25 -14.28 -14.93 5.50
CA TYR A 25 -13.21 -15.92 5.69
C TYR A 25 -13.22 -16.54 7.10
N TYR A 26 -13.51 -15.77 8.15
CA TYR A 26 -13.70 -16.32 9.50
C TYR A 26 -14.90 -17.27 9.58
N ASN A 27 -15.95 -17.03 8.79
CA ASN A 27 -17.07 -17.97 8.71
C ASN A 27 -16.68 -19.29 8.02
N LEU A 28 -15.82 -19.24 7.00
CA LEU A 28 -15.35 -20.43 6.29
C LEU A 28 -14.22 -21.19 7.00
N PHE A 29 -13.36 -20.47 7.73
CA PHE A 29 -12.12 -20.97 8.31
C PHE A 29 -11.95 -20.48 9.76
N PRO A 30 -12.86 -20.87 10.69
CA PRO A 30 -12.88 -20.33 12.05
C PRO A 30 -11.57 -20.55 12.82
N ASP A 31 -10.92 -21.70 12.61
CA ASP A 31 -9.72 -22.09 13.36
C ASP A 31 -8.40 -21.52 12.80
N TYR A 32 -8.44 -20.77 11.69
CA TYR A 32 -7.25 -20.39 10.92
C TYR A 32 -6.83 -18.92 11.08
N HIS A 33 -7.57 -18.13 11.85
CA HIS A 33 -7.36 -16.69 12.02
C HIS A 33 -7.01 -15.94 10.70
N PRO A 34 -7.89 -15.98 9.67
CA PRO A 34 -7.53 -15.54 8.32
C PRO A 34 -6.97 -14.12 8.24
N ALA A 35 -7.49 -13.16 9.02
CA ALA A 35 -6.98 -11.78 8.99
C ALA A 35 -5.51 -11.66 9.41
N ARG A 36 -5.02 -12.55 10.28
CA ARG A 36 -3.64 -12.56 10.78
C ARG A 36 -2.74 -13.48 9.98
N VAL A 37 -3.23 -14.63 9.51
CA VAL A 37 -2.42 -15.58 8.74
C VAL A 37 -2.21 -15.10 7.31
N LEU A 38 -3.24 -14.54 6.67
CA LEU A 38 -3.10 -14.04 5.29
C LEU A 38 -2.11 -12.88 5.21
N THR A 39 -2.05 -12.00 6.23
CA THR A 39 -1.03 -10.94 6.28
C THR A 39 0.38 -11.54 6.40
N LEU A 40 0.57 -12.57 7.24
CA LEU A 40 1.84 -13.30 7.35
C LEU A 40 2.24 -14.05 6.09
N VAL A 41 1.28 -14.45 5.23
CA VAL A 41 1.57 -15.00 3.91
C VAL A 41 1.94 -13.90 2.92
N TYR A 42 1.25 -12.76 2.93
CA TYR A 42 1.51 -11.65 2.00
C TYR A 42 2.92 -11.04 2.20
N GLN A 43 3.25 -10.68 3.44
CA GLN A 43 4.37 -9.77 3.72
C GLN A 43 5.77 -10.33 3.39
N PRO A 44 6.10 -11.61 3.68
CA PRO A 44 7.41 -12.15 3.33
C PRO A 44 7.67 -12.13 1.82
N PHE A 45 6.65 -12.41 1.01
CA PHE A 45 6.76 -12.35 -0.45
C PHE A 45 6.87 -10.91 -0.94
N ALA A 46 6.15 -9.96 -0.33
CA ALA A 46 6.28 -8.54 -0.65
C ALA A 46 7.68 -8.01 -0.32
N VAL A 47 8.16 -8.17 0.91
CA VAL A 47 9.47 -7.68 1.35
C VAL A 47 10.61 -8.38 0.61
N GLY A 48 10.55 -9.71 0.49
CA GLY A 48 11.58 -10.49 -0.19
C GLY A 48 11.70 -10.13 -1.67
N THR A 49 10.57 -10.03 -2.37
CA THR A 49 10.55 -9.61 -3.78
C THR A 49 11.02 -8.17 -3.91
N MET A 50 10.58 -7.27 -3.03
CA MET A 50 10.98 -5.86 -3.08
C MET A 50 12.49 -5.69 -2.85
N ALA A 51 13.09 -6.46 -1.92
CA ALA A 51 14.52 -6.43 -1.66
C ALA A 51 15.33 -6.86 -2.90
N LEU A 52 14.90 -7.93 -3.58
CA LEU A 52 15.52 -8.40 -4.81
C LEU A 52 15.41 -7.37 -5.95
N LEU A 53 14.22 -6.76 -6.10
CA LEU A 53 13.96 -5.75 -7.12
C LEU A 53 14.71 -4.44 -6.84
N ALA A 54 14.80 -4.00 -5.59
CA ALA A 54 15.54 -2.81 -5.18
C ALA A 54 17.06 -2.97 -5.30
N TYR A 55 17.58 -4.19 -5.13
CA TYR A 55 19.00 -4.49 -5.32
C TYR A 55 19.40 -4.49 -6.81
N ASN A 56 18.49 -4.88 -7.70
CA ASN A 56 18.71 -5.00 -9.14
C ASN A 56 18.03 -3.91 -9.96
N GLU A 57 17.60 -2.82 -9.32
CA GLU A 57 16.69 -1.82 -9.88
C GLU A 57 17.23 -1.20 -11.17
N ALA A 58 18.55 -0.96 -11.23
CA ALA A 58 19.21 -0.34 -12.36
C ALA A 58 19.14 -1.16 -13.66
N LYS A 59 18.95 -2.48 -13.52
CA LYS A 59 18.98 -3.45 -14.62
C LYS A 59 17.58 -3.88 -15.05
N ILE A 60 16.56 -3.58 -14.24
CA ILE A 60 15.20 -4.03 -14.45
C ILE A 60 14.42 -2.96 -15.19
N ASP A 61 13.68 -3.39 -16.20
CA ASP A 61 12.76 -2.52 -16.93
C ASP A 61 11.50 -2.25 -16.11
N THR A 62 11.24 -0.97 -15.82
CA THR A 62 10.10 -0.55 -14.98
C THR A 62 8.76 -0.90 -15.64
N ARG A 63 8.67 -0.83 -16.97
CA ARG A 63 7.44 -1.13 -17.71
C ARG A 63 7.04 -2.59 -17.53
N LYS A 64 7.98 -3.52 -17.76
CA LYS A 64 7.76 -4.96 -17.55
C LYS A 64 7.36 -5.25 -16.12
N ARG A 65 8.08 -4.66 -15.16
CA ARG A 65 7.81 -4.84 -13.74
C ARG A 65 6.38 -4.44 -13.37
N ASN A 66 5.95 -3.24 -13.73
CA ASN A 66 4.61 -2.75 -13.39
C ASN A 66 3.49 -3.51 -14.13
N LEU A 67 3.67 -3.84 -15.41
CA LEU A 67 2.70 -4.65 -16.16
C LEU A 67 2.55 -6.06 -15.58
N MET A 68 3.66 -6.70 -15.23
CA MET A 68 3.63 -8.00 -14.54
C MET A 68 2.89 -7.90 -13.20
N GLY A 69 3.19 -6.87 -12.40
CA GLY A 69 2.54 -6.65 -11.11
C GLY A 69 1.02 -6.47 -11.23
N TYR A 70 0.54 -5.53 -12.05
CA TYR A 70 -0.91 -5.33 -12.24
C TYR A 70 -1.60 -6.56 -12.87
N THR A 71 -0.92 -7.25 -13.81
CA THR A 71 -1.45 -8.51 -14.37
C THR A 71 -1.58 -9.58 -13.28
N LEU A 72 -0.62 -9.69 -12.38
CA LEU A 72 -0.65 -10.65 -11.28
C LEU A 72 -1.75 -10.31 -10.26
N PHE A 73 -1.96 -9.02 -9.95
CA PHE A 73 -3.11 -8.60 -9.15
C PHE A 73 -4.45 -8.96 -9.79
N PHE A 74 -4.62 -8.69 -11.09
CA PHE A 74 -5.82 -9.04 -11.85
C PHE A 74 -6.07 -10.56 -11.87
N LEU A 75 -5.06 -11.36 -12.22
CA LEU A 75 -5.19 -12.81 -12.28
C LEU A 75 -5.46 -13.43 -10.91
N SER A 76 -4.87 -12.89 -9.85
CA SER A 76 -5.05 -13.40 -8.49
C SER A 76 -6.42 -13.02 -7.93
N THR A 77 -6.91 -11.80 -8.16
CA THR A 77 -8.29 -11.41 -7.78
C THR A 77 -9.35 -12.19 -8.55
N LEU A 78 -9.17 -12.37 -9.87
CA LEU A 78 -10.02 -13.23 -10.68
C LEU A 78 -9.95 -14.68 -10.20
N GLY A 79 -8.75 -15.17 -9.85
CA GLY A 79 -8.54 -16.50 -9.29
C GLY A 79 -9.32 -16.74 -8.00
N LEU A 80 -9.33 -15.76 -7.08
CA LEU A 80 -10.14 -15.82 -5.85
C LEU A 80 -11.65 -15.88 -6.17
N LEU A 81 -12.12 -15.07 -7.13
CA LEU A 81 -13.51 -15.09 -7.59
C LEU A 81 -13.90 -16.46 -8.15
N LEU A 82 -13.04 -17.04 -9.01
CA LEU A 82 -13.26 -18.35 -9.61
C LEU A 82 -13.16 -19.49 -8.58
N LEU A 83 -12.28 -19.36 -7.59
CA LEU A 83 -12.16 -20.33 -6.49
C LEU A 83 -13.45 -20.36 -5.66
N ASP A 84 -14.01 -19.20 -5.30
CA ASP A 84 -15.31 -19.14 -4.60
C ASP A 84 -16.42 -19.80 -5.44
N LEU A 85 -16.51 -19.45 -6.72
CA LEU A 85 -17.51 -20.00 -7.63
C LEU A 85 -17.38 -21.52 -7.77
N GLY A 86 -16.17 -22.02 -8.02
CA GLY A 86 -15.90 -23.45 -8.23
C GLY A 86 -16.10 -24.29 -6.98
N THR A 87 -15.79 -23.73 -5.81
CA THR A 87 -15.98 -24.41 -4.51
C THR A 87 -17.40 -24.23 -3.96
N SER A 88 -18.21 -23.37 -4.57
CA SER A 88 -19.50 -22.92 -4.04
C SER A 88 -19.40 -22.30 -2.65
N GLY A 89 -18.27 -21.63 -2.36
CA GLY A 89 -17.99 -21.05 -1.05
C GLY A 89 -17.85 -22.09 0.07
N LYS A 90 -17.36 -23.29 -0.24
CA LYS A 90 -17.06 -24.30 0.78
C LYS A 90 -15.73 -23.98 1.45
N GLY A 91 -15.66 -24.15 2.77
CA GLY A 91 -14.40 -24.11 3.51
C GLY A 91 -13.50 -25.32 3.23
N GLY A 92 -12.54 -25.56 4.12
CA GLY A 92 -11.62 -26.70 4.07
C GLY A 92 -10.18 -26.35 3.66
N VAL A 93 -9.24 -27.20 4.08
CA VAL A 93 -7.80 -26.95 4.00
C VAL A 93 -7.33 -26.66 2.57
N GLY A 94 -7.81 -27.42 1.58
CA GLY A 94 -7.40 -27.21 0.18
C GLY A 94 -7.79 -25.83 -0.36
N ASN A 95 -8.99 -25.36 -0.02
CA ASN A 95 -9.47 -24.04 -0.45
C ASN A 95 -8.70 -22.93 0.27
N TYR A 96 -8.41 -23.11 1.55
CA TYR A 96 -7.58 -22.18 2.31
C TYR A 96 -6.16 -22.06 1.75
N ILE A 97 -5.53 -23.19 1.40
CA ILE A 97 -4.22 -23.19 0.73
C ILE A 97 -4.29 -22.44 -0.61
N GLY A 98 -5.35 -22.65 -1.40
CA GLY A 98 -5.58 -21.91 -2.64
C GLY A 98 -5.63 -20.39 -2.42
N ILE A 99 -6.35 -19.94 -1.39
CA ILE A 99 -6.41 -18.54 -0.98
C ILE A 99 -5.00 -18.02 -0.62
N CYS A 100 -4.23 -18.77 0.18
CA CYS A 100 -2.86 -18.40 0.57
C CYS A 100 -1.94 -18.24 -0.66
N VAL A 101 -2.08 -19.09 -1.69
CA VAL A 101 -1.29 -18.96 -2.93
C VAL A 101 -1.58 -17.63 -3.64
N PHE A 102 -2.85 -17.25 -3.76
CA PHE A 102 -3.22 -15.95 -4.36
C PHE A 102 -2.75 -14.76 -3.51
N VAL A 103 -2.72 -14.92 -2.19
CA VAL A 103 -2.20 -13.89 -1.27
C VAL A 103 -0.68 -13.73 -1.39
N ALA A 104 0.06 -14.83 -1.51
CA ALA A 104 1.49 -14.76 -1.80
C ALA A 104 1.74 -14.06 -3.14
N ALA A 105 0.90 -14.34 -4.15
CA ALA A 105 0.95 -13.66 -5.44
C ALA A 105 0.63 -12.15 -5.33
N PHE A 106 -0.29 -11.73 -4.46
CA PHE A 106 -0.50 -10.32 -4.17
C PHE A 106 0.74 -9.65 -3.57
N GLY A 107 1.45 -10.31 -2.65
CA GLY A 107 2.71 -9.78 -2.11
C GLY A 107 3.75 -9.56 -3.20
N VAL A 108 3.92 -10.53 -4.12
CA VAL A 108 4.80 -10.37 -5.28
C VAL A 108 4.34 -9.22 -6.19
N ALA A 109 3.04 -9.13 -6.47
CA ALA A 109 2.46 -8.10 -7.32
C ALA A 109 2.67 -6.69 -6.74
N ASP A 110 2.47 -6.52 -5.44
CA ASP A 110 2.68 -5.27 -4.72
C ASP A 110 4.12 -4.80 -4.79
N ALA A 111 5.08 -5.69 -4.51
CA ALA A 111 6.50 -5.37 -4.66
C ALA A 111 6.87 -4.92 -6.08
N HIS A 112 6.24 -5.51 -7.10
CA HIS A 112 6.44 -5.09 -8.49
C HIS A 112 5.87 -3.69 -8.73
N VAL A 113 4.59 -3.47 -8.43
CA VAL A 113 3.89 -2.22 -8.72
C VAL A 113 4.38 -1.08 -7.84
N GLN A 114 4.36 -1.25 -6.52
CA GLN A 114 4.63 -0.16 -5.58
C GLN A 114 6.07 0.33 -5.73
N GLY A 115 7.06 -0.56 -5.76
CA GLY A 115 8.45 -0.13 -5.95
C GLY A 115 8.73 0.40 -7.36
N GLY A 116 8.11 -0.18 -8.40
CA GLY A 116 8.29 0.26 -9.79
C GLY A 116 7.67 1.64 -10.03
N MET A 117 6.43 1.85 -9.61
CA MET A 117 5.74 3.14 -9.69
C MET A 117 6.40 4.19 -8.82
N VAL A 118 6.69 3.91 -7.55
CA VAL A 118 7.28 4.94 -6.67
C VAL A 118 8.66 5.36 -7.18
N GLY A 119 9.50 4.42 -7.62
CA GLY A 119 10.78 4.76 -8.24
C GLY A 119 10.63 5.63 -9.49
N ASP A 120 9.68 5.31 -10.38
CA ASP A 120 9.43 6.11 -11.60
C ASP A 120 8.91 7.52 -11.25
N LEU A 121 8.00 7.62 -10.29
CA LEU A 121 7.39 8.88 -9.90
C LEU A 121 8.35 9.77 -9.07
N SER A 122 9.34 9.19 -8.38
CA SER A 122 10.30 9.92 -7.56
C SER A 122 11.17 10.92 -8.33
N PHE A 123 11.37 10.74 -9.63
CA PHE A 123 12.09 11.71 -10.47
C PHE A 123 11.20 12.69 -11.23
N MET A 124 9.89 12.61 -11.02
CA MET A 124 8.90 13.53 -11.57
C MET A 124 8.59 14.65 -10.57
N LEU A 125 7.44 15.31 -10.71
CA LEU A 125 6.97 16.26 -9.70
C LEU A 125 6.44 15.54 -8.44
N PRO A 126 6.64 16.08 -7.23
CA PRO A 126 6.15 15.49 -5.99
C PRO A 126 4.65 15.14 -5.97
N GLU A 127 3.84 15.90 -6.70
CA GLU A 127 2.40 15.72 -6.85
C GLU A 127 2.06 14.37 -7.49
N PHE A 128 2.94 13.78 -8.30
CA PHE A 128 2.73 12.45 -8.88
C PHE A 128 2.80 11.36 -7.80
N VAL A 129 3.85 11.38 -6.98
CA VAL A 129 4.03 10.45 -5.85
C VAL A 129 2.87 10.62 -4.86
N GLN A 130 2.54 11.87 -4.51
CA GLN A 130 1.43 12.15 -3.63
C GLN A 130 0.11 11.64 -4.20
N SER A 131 -0.17 11.86 -5.49
CA SER A 131 -1.39 11.39 -6.14
C SER A 131 -1.47 9.85 -6.16
N PHE A 132 -0.36 9.15 -6.37
CA PHE A 132 -0.29 7.69 -6.32
C PHE A 132 -0.62 7.17 -4.91
N PHE A 133 0.05 7.70 -3.89
CA PHE A 133 -0.23 7.29 -2.51
C PHE A 133 -1.62 7.71 -2.01
N ALA A 134 -2.17 8.83 -2.49
CA ALA A 134 -3.56 9.18 -2.23
C ALA A 134 -4.54 8.15 -2.84
N GLY A 135 -4.25 7.66 -4.05
CA GLY A 135 -4.98 6.53 -4.65
C GLY A 135 -4.90 5.27 -3.80
N LEU A 136 -3.71 4.98 -3.27
CA LEU A 136 -3.46 3.84 -2.38
C LEU A 136 -4.35 3.88 -1.13
N ALA A 137 -4.48 5.04 -0.47
CA ALA A 137 -5.43 5.20 0.64
C ALA A 137 -6.90 5.17 0.20
N ALA A 138 -7.20 5.72 -0.98
CA ALA A 138 -8.55 5.74 -1.49
C ALA A 138 -9.11 4.34 -1.70
N SER A 139 -8.25 3.35 -1.99
CA SER A 139 -8.65 1.96 -2.03
C SER A 139 -9.22 1.47 -0.69
N GLY A 140 -8.62 1.84 0.45
CA GLY A 140 -9.11 1.46 1.79
C GLY A 140 -10.41 2.19 2.15
N ALA A 141 -10.53 3.46 1.78
CA ALA A 141 -11.77 4.23 1.96
C ALA A 141 -12.90 3.65 1.10
N LEU A 142 -12.61 3.29 -0.15
CA LEU A 142 -13.54 2.65 -1.08
C LEU A 142 -14.03 1.31 -0.52
N THR A 143 -13.13 0.42 -0.09
CA THR A 143 -13.51 -0.89 0.45
C THR A 143 -14.29 -0.74 1.76
N SER A 144 -13.92 0.21 2.62
CA SER A 144 -14.68 0.53 3.83
C SER A 144 -16.10 1.02 3.51
N GLY A 145 -16.26 1.90 2.53
CA GLY A 145 -17.56 2.37 2.05
C GLY A 145 -18.41 1.24 1.49
N LEU A 146 -17.84 0.42 0.59
CA LEU A 146 -18.49 -0.78 0.06
C LEU A 146 -18.90 -1.74 1.18
N ARG A 147 -18.11 -1.83 2.27
CA ARG A 147 -18.37 -2.74 3.37
C ARG A 147 -19.56 -2.30 4.20
N MET A 148 -19.64 -1.01 4.49
CA MET A 148 -20.80 -0.44 5.16
C MET A 148 -22.07 -0.63 4.33
N ILE A 149 -22.00 -0.38 3.02
CA ILE A 149 -23.13 -0.57 2.10
C ILE A 149 -23.54 -2.04 2.03
N THR A 150 -22.61 -2.96 1.79
CA THR A 150 -22.93 -4.40 1.69
C THR A 150 -23.42 -4.97 3.01
N LYS A 151 -22.84 -4.57 4.14
CA LYS A 151 -23.33 -4.96 5.45
C LYS A 151 -24.77 -4.48 5.64
N ALA A 152 -25.07 -3.21 5.35
CA ALA A 152 -26.43 -2.68 5.46
C ALA A 152 -27.42 -3.36 4.49
N ALA A 153 -27.01 -3.63 3.25
CA ALA A 153 -27.85 -4.18 2.20
C ALA A 153 -28.10 -5.69 2.34
N PHE A 154 -27.11 -6.45 2.82
CA PHE A 154 -27.13 -7.91 2.83
C PHE A 154 -27.26 -8.55 4.22
N ASP A 155 -27.31 -7.77 5.31
CA ASP A 155 -27.41 -8.31 6.69
C ASP A 155 -28.58 -9.30 6.86
N LYS A 156 -29.68 -9.07 6.14
CA LYS A 156 -30.92 -9.87 6.20
C LYS A 156 -31.08 -10.86 5.04
N SER A 157 -30.11 -10.95 4.12
CA SER A 157 -30.17 -11.87 2.97
C SER A 157 -29.59 -13.24 3.33
N SER A 158 -30.20 -14.31 2.82
CA SER A 158 -29.53 -15.62 2.76
C SER A 158 -28.23 -15.49 1.95
N ASN A 159 -27.13 -16.06 2.46
CA ASN A 159 -25.78 -15.95 1.89
C ASN A 159 -25.29 -14.50 1.64
N GLY A 160 -25.75 -13.54 2.45
CA GLY A 160 -25.39 -12.12 2.31
C GLY A 160 -23.88 -11.86 2.28
N LEU A 161 -23.11 -12.53 3.15
CA LEU A 161 -21.65 -12.40 3.22
C LEU A 161 -20.95 -12.84 1.94
N ARG A 162 -21.39 -13.96 1.35
CA ARG A 162 -20.83 -14.47 0.09
C ARG A 162 -21.17 -13.56 -1.08
N LYS A 163 -22.43 -13.07 -1.17
CA LYS A 163 -22.83 -12.11 -2.21
C LYS A 163 -22.03 -10.80 -2.12
N GLY A 164 -21.84 -10.29 -0.90
CA GLY A 164 -20.97 -9.15 -0.64
C GLY A 164 -19.54 -9.42 -1.12
N THR A 165 -18.95 -10.54 -0.72
CA THR A 165 -17.61 -10.96 -1.13
C THR A 165 -17.44 -11.03 -2.65
N MET A 166 -18.39 -11.66 -3.34
CA MET A 166 -18.37 -11.77 -4.80
C MET A 166 -18.43 -10.40 -5.48
N LEU A 167 -19.26 -9.49 -4.97
CA LEU A 167 -19.31 -8.11 -5.47
C LEU A 167 -17.99 -7.38 -5.27
N PHE A 168 -17.37 -7.52 -4.09
CA PHE A 168 -16.06 -6.93 -3.77
C PHE A 168 -14.97 -7.42 -4.72
N LEU A 169 -14.85 -8.74 -4.88
CA LEU A 169 -13.83 -9.36 -5.75
C LEU A 169 -14.06 -8.96 -7.21
N ALA A 170 -15.31 -8.86 -7.68
CA ALA A 170 -15.62 -8.39 -9.03
C ALA A 170 -15.23 -6.93 -9.25
N ILE A 171 -15.53 -6.04 -8.29
CA ILE A 171 -15.15 -4.63 -8.36
C ILE A 171 -13.62 -4.50 -8.35
N SER A 172 -12.91 -5.19 -7.45
CA SER A 172 -11.45 -5.21 -7.44
C SER A 172 -10.88 -5.70 -8.77
N THR A 173 -11.37 -6.82 -9.30
CA THR A 173 -10.91 -7.37 -10.59
C THR A 173 -11.07 -6.36 -11.73
N PHE A 174 -12.18 -5.61 -11.75
CA PHE A 174 -12.39 -4.55 -12.74
C PHE A 174 -11.36 -3.41 -12.59
N PHE A 175 -11.10 -2.94 -11.37
CA PHE A 175 -10.10 -1.89 -11.13
C PHE A 175 -8.68 -2.34 -11.47
N GLU A 176 -8.33 -3.61 -11.21
CA GLU A 176 -7.02 -4.16 -11.60
C GLU A 176 -6.88 -4.21 -13.13
N PHE A 177 -7.92 -4.66 -13.84
CA PHE A 177 -7.95 -4.63 -15.30
C PHE A 177 -7.79 -3.20 -15.85
N LEU A 178 -8.50 -2.24 -15.24
CA LEU A 178 -8.37 -0.82 -15.59
C LEU A 178 -6.93 -0.33 -15.37
N CYS A 179 -6.25 -0.75 -14.31
CA CYS A 179 -4.85 -0.38 -14.05
C CYS A 179 -3.89 -0.93 -15.11
N ILE A 180 -4.10 -2.18 -15.57
CA ILE A 180 -3.35 -2.74 -16.71
C ILE A 180 -3.54 -1.85 -17.93
N PHE A 181 -4.79 -1.51 -18.28
CA PHE A 181 -5.10 -0.67 -19.43
C PHE A 181 -4.46 0.73 -19.31
N LEU A 182 -4.65 1.39 -18.16
CA LEU A 182 -4.13 2.72 -17.89
C LEU A 182 -2.60 2.75 -17.97
N TYR A 183 -1.91 1.77 -17.38
CA TYR A 183 -0.45 1.73 -17.41
C TYR A 183 0.07 1.40 -18.82
N ALA A 184 -0.49 0.38 -19.47
CA ALA A 184 -0.05 -0.09 -20.78
C ALA A 184 -0.24 0.96 -21.88
N PHE A 185 -1.41 1.60 -21.91
CA PHE A 185 -1.84 2.39 -23.08
C PHE A 185 -1.90 3.89 -22.83
N VAL A 186 -2.08 4.35 -21.58
CA VAL A 186 -2.30 5.77 -21.27
C VAL A 186 -1.07 6.40 -20.63
N PHE A 187 -0.57 5.84 -19.53
CA PHE A 187 0.41 6.49 -18.65
C PHE A 187 1.70 6.90 -19.38
N ALA A 188 2.32 5.97 -20.13
CA ALA A 188 3.53 6.24 -20.89
C ALA A 188 3.36 7.25 -22.03
N LYS A 189 2.13 7.46 -22.51
CA LYS A 189 1.83 8.36 -23.63
C LYS A 189 1.56 9.80 -23.20
N LEU A 190 1.42 10.07 -21.90
CA LEU A 190 1.17 11.43 -21.41
C LEU A 190 2.39 12.33 -21.67
N PRO A 191 2.21 13.54 -22.25
CA PRO A 191 3.34 14.43 -22.61
C PRO A 191 4.29 14.73 -21.44
N ILE A 192 3.73 14.99 -20.24
CA ILE A 192 4.52 15.26 -19.05
C ILE A 192 5.33 14.04 -18.58
N VAL A 193 4.78 12.83 -18.72
CA VAL A 193 5.47 11.58 -18.36
C VAL A 193 6.58 11.30 -19.37
N LYS A 194 6.33 11.51 -20.67
CA LYS A 194 7.37 11.44 -21.71
C LYS A 194 8.53 12.38 -21.40
N TYR A 195 8.23 13.64 -21.06
CA TYR A 195 9.25 14.63 -20.70
C TYR A 195 10.16 14.15 -19.57
N TYR A 196 9.60 13.72 -18.43
CA TYR A 196 10.42 13.26 -17.30
C TYR A 196 11.19 11.98 -17.60
N ARG A 197 10.61 11.04 -18.36
CA ARG A 197 11.30 9.82 -18.75
C ARG A 197 12.44 10.08 -19.75
N THR A 198 12.26 10.99 -20.70
CA THR A 198 13.33 11.43 -21.61
C THR A 198 14.45 12.11 -20.82
N LYS A 199 14.11 12.99 -19.87
CA LYS A 199 15.08 13.60 -18.97
C LYS A 199 15.84 12.55 -18.15
N ALA A 200 15.13 11.56 -17.61
CA ALA A 200 15.76 10.47 -16.87
C ALA A 200 16.72 9.65 -17.75
N ALA A 201 16.36 9.41 -19.02
CA ALA A 201 17.21 8.73 -19.98
C ALA A 201 18.47 9.55 -20.31
N SER A 202 18.38 10.87 -20.49
CA SER A 202 19.56 11.74 -20.69
C SER A 202 20.49 11.77 -19.47
N GLU A 203 19.95 11.56 -18.26
CA GLU A 203 20.73 11.41 -17.03
C GLU A 203 21.26 9.98 -16.82
N GLY A 204 21.12 9.09 -17.82
CA GLY A 204 21.67 7.73 -17.81
C GLY A 204 20.76 6.65 -17.24
N SER A 205 19.48 6.93 -17.01
CA SER A 205 18.52 5.93 -16.54
C SER A 205 18.15 4.93 -17.63
N LYS A 206 18.40 3.64 -17.38
CA LYS A 206 18.01 2.55 -18.28
C LYS A 206 16.60 2.02 -18.03
N THR A 207 16.02 2.32 -16.87
CA THR A 207 14.76 1.74 -16.39
C THR A 207 13.53 2.20 -17.18
N VAL A 208 13.66 3.33 -17.89
CA VAL A 208 12.60 3.98 -18.69
C VAL A 208 12.60 3.61 -20.17
N SER A 209 13.56 2.78 -20.61
CA SER A 209 13.83 2.52 -22.03
C SER A 209 12.64 1.89 -22.77
N ALA A 210 12.01 0.83 -22.23
CA ALA A 210 10.86 0.23 -22.89
C ALA A 210 9.61 1.13 -22.85
N ASP A 211 9.52 1.98 -21.84
CA ASP A 211 8.43 2.96 -21.72
C ASP A 211 8.53 4.08 -22.75
N LEU A 212 9.74 4.57 -23.03
CA LEU A 212 10.00 5.52 -24.11
C LEU A 212 9.73 4.89 -25.48
N ALA A 213 10.18 3.65 -25.70
CA ALA A 213 9.90 2.91 -26.92
C ALA A 213 8.38 2.72 -27.14
N ALA A 214 7.63 2.33 -26.11
CA ALA A 214 6.17 2.20 -26.17
C ALA A 214 5.46 3.55 -26.39
N ALA A 215 6.11 4.67 -26.04
CA ALA A 215 5.64 6.02 -26.30
C ALA A 215 6.02 6.56 -27.69
N GLY A 216 6.75 5.77 -28.49
CA GLY A 216 7.23 6.14 -29.82
C GLY A 216 8.48 7.03 -29.84
N ILE A 217 9.28 7.00 -28.77
CA ILE A 217 10.53 7.77 -28.65
C ILE A 217 11.72 6.81 -28.73
N ASN A 218 12.60 7.00 -29.72
CA ASN A 218 13.84 6.25 -29.85
C ASN A 218 14.96 6.93 -29.05
N THR A 219 15.53 6.23 -28.09
CA THR A 219 16.59 6.73 -27.20
C THR A 219 17.97 6.85 -27.87
N GLU A 220 18.15 6.31 -29.09
CA GLU A 220 19.40 6.42 -29.84
C GLU A 220 19.69 7.87 -30.29
N GLU A 221 18.66 8.70 -30.48
CA GLU A 221 18.83 10.12 -30.85
C GLU A 221 19.15 11.04 -29.66
N THR A 222 18.89 10.60 -28.42
CA THR A 222 19.16 11.39 -27.20
C THR A 222 20.56 11.14 -26.61
N ALA A 223 21.30 10.15 -27.12
CA ALA A 223 22.62 9.75 -26.61
C ALA A 223 23.76 10.74 -26.94
N THR A 224 23.51 11.79 -27.73
CA THR A 224 24.51 12.78 -28.16
C THR A 224 24.46 14.13 -27.44
N ALA A 225 23.50 14.36 -26.54
CA ALA A 225 23.42 15.61 -25.79
C ALA A 225 23.99 15.42 -24.37
N ASP A 226 25.17 15.98 -24.12
CA ASP A 226 25.81 16.19 -22.82
C ASP A 226 25.54 15.11 -21.77
N ILE A 227 26.20 13.95 -21.92
CA ILE A 227 26.44 13.07 -20.78
C ILE A 227 27.40 13.83 -19.86
N ALA A 228 26.87 14.72 -19.02
CA ALA A 228 27.54 15.09 -17.80
C ALA A 228 27.74 13.75 -17.06
N LYS A 229 28.99 13.24 -17.09
CA LYS A 229 29.40 12.04 -16.35
C LYS A 229 29.34 12.35 -14.85
N HIS A 230 28.16 12.59 -14.32
CA HIS A 230 27.92 12.55 -12.90
C HIS A 230 27.95 11.07 -12.53
N GLU A 231 28.97 10.68 -11.76
CA GLU A 231 29.09 9.31 -11.30
C GLU A 231 27.92 9.03 -10.35
N ARG A 232 27.01 8.14 -10.79
CA ARG A 232 25.81 7.75 -10.03
C ARG A 232 26.22 7.15 -8.69
N LEU A 233 25.66 7.67 -7.59
CA LEU A 233 25.85 7.08 -6.27
C LEU A 233 25.34 5.63 -6.22
N SER A 234 26.05 4.79 -5.48
CA SER A 234 25.59 3.42 -5.22
C SER A 234 24.36 3.41 -4.31
N ASN A 235 23.51 2.37 -4.43
CA ASN A 235 22.32 2.22 -3.58
C ASN A 235 22.66 2.26 -2.08
N LYS A 236 23.85 1.78 -1.68
CA LYS A 236 24.34 1.88 -0.30
C LYS A 236 24.58 3.33 0.11
N GLN A 237 25.27 4.12 -0.70
CA GLN A 237 25.53 5.53 -0.41
C GLN A 237 24.24 6.35 -0.35
N ILE A 238 23.33 6.12 -1.31
CA ILE A 238 21.99 6.75 -1.33
C ILE A 238 21.23 6.43 -0.05
N LEU A 239 21.23 5.15 0.37
CA LEU A 239 20.59 4.73 1.61
C LEU A 239 21.22 5.39 2.83
N PHE A 240 22.55 5.39 2.95
CA PHE A 240 23.22 6.00 4.10
C PHE A 240 22.93 7.51 4.23
N GLN A 241 22.81 8.24 3.11
CA GLN A 241 22.47 9.66 3.10
C GLN A 241 21.00 9.96 3.45
N ASN A 242 20.12 8.97 3.33
CA ASN A 242 18.67 9.10 3.53
C ASN A 242 18.13 8.09 4.54
N LEU A 243 18.99 7.61 5.44
CA LEU A 243 18.63 6.59 6.41
C LEU A 243 17.58 7.11 7.39
N ASP A 244 17.60 8.40 7.70
CA ASP A 244 16.56 9.09 8.46
C ASP A 244 15.19 8.94 7.80
N TYR A 245 15.05 9.30 6.52
CA TYR A 245 13.78 9.13 5.80
C TYR A 245 13.34 7.67 5.68
N ALA A 246 14.28 6.75 5.46
CA ALA A 246 13.99 5.32 5.39
C ALA A 246 13.49 4.80 6.75
N LEU A 247 14.13 5.20 7.85
CA LEU A 247 13.70 4.87 9.20
C LEU A 247 12.36 5.51 9.56
N ASP A 248 12.10 6.75 9.13
CA ASP A 248 10.80 7.40 9.34
C ASP A 248 9.67 6.56 8.74
N LEU A 249 9.79 6.14 7.48
CA LEU A 249 8.79 5.26 6.86
C LEU A 249 8.67 3.91 7.58
N TYR A 250 9.79 3.28 7.91
CA TYR A 250 9.78 2.03 8.66
C TYR A 250 9.01 2.18 9.98
N LEU A 251 9.34 3.20 10.79
CA LEU A 251 8.72 3.47 12.07
C LEU A 251 7.23 3.83 11.96
N ILE A 252 6.87 4.64 10.94
CA ILE A 252 5.48 5.01 10.65
C ILE A 252 4.63 3.75 10.45
N TYR A 253 5.10 2.79 9.66
CA TYR A 253 4.35 1.58 9.33
C TYR A 253 4.47 0.50 10.41
N VAL A 254 5.59 0.39 11.13
CA VAL A 254 5.72 -0.48 12.32
C VAL A 254 4.63 -0.16 13.33
N LEU A 255 4.50 1.11 13.71
CA LEU A 255 3.51 1.53 14.68
C LEU A 255 2.09 1.34 14.16
N THR A 256 1.85 1.74 12.92
CA THR A 256 0.49 1.74 12.37
C THR A 256 -0.03 0.32 12.27
N LEU A 257 0.79 -0.60 11.75
CA LEU A 257 0.38 -1.98 11.51
C LEU A 257 0.53 -2.87 12.75
N SER A 258 1.18 -2.39 13.81
CA SER A 258 1.10 -3.05 15.12
C SER A 258 -0.23 -2.78 15.84
N ILE A 259 -1.04 -1.82 15.38
CA ILE A 259 -2.35 -1.48 15.98
C ILE A 259 -3.47 -1.79 14.97
N PHE A 260 -3.35 -1.32 13.74
CA PHE A 260 -4.37 -1.49 12.70
C PHE A 260 -4.05 -2.68 11.78
N PRO A 261 -5.02 -3.56 11.45
CA PRO A 261 -6.41 -3.60 11.91
C PRO A 261 -6.64 -4.56 13.10
N GLY A 262 -5.64 -5.39 13.47
CA GLY A 262 -5.83 -6.54 14.37
C GLY A 262 -6.36 -6.17 15.75
N PHE A 263 -5.69 -5.24 16.45
CA PHE A 263 -6.17 -4.74 17.74
C PHE A 263 -7.60 -4.16 17.67
N LEU A 264 -7.97 -3.51 16.57
CA LEU A 264 -9.30 -2.90 16.40
C LEU A 264 -10.43 -3.94 16.23
N PHE A 265 -10.11 -5.11 15.66
CA PHE A 265 -11.06 -6.21 15.52
C PHE A 265 -11.26 -6.99 16.81
N GLU A 266 -10.20 -7.18 17.60
CA GLU A 266 -10.18 -8.22 18.64
C GLU A 266 -10.17 -7.69 20.08
N ASN A 267 -9.70 -6.46 20.33
CA ASN A 267 -9.31 -6.03 21.69
C ASN A 267 -10.02 -4.79 22.24
N THR A 268 -11.24 -4.51 21.78
CA THR A 268 -11.87 -3.21 22.03
C THR A 268 -12.99 -3.18 23.07
N GLY A 269 -13.19 -4.27 23.83
CA GLY A 269 -14.08 -4.30 24.99
C GLY A 269 -15.57 -4.16 24.65
N THR A 270 -16.37 -3.66 25.59
CA THR A 270 -17.83 -3.51 25.43
C THR A 270 -18.18 -2.16 24.79
N HIS A 271 -18.92 -2.19 23.68
CA HIS A 271 -19.28 -1.00 22.91
C HIS A 271 -20.74 -1.04 22.43
N GLN A 272 -21.36 0.12 22.21
CA GLN A 272 -22.77 0.21 21.79
C GLN A 272 -22.96 -0.12 20.29
N LEU A 273 -21.90 -0.02 19.50
CA LEU A 273 -21.93 -0.24 18.05
C LEU A 273 -21.99 -1.73 17.65
N GLY A 274 -21.93 -2.67 18.61
CA GLY A 274 -22.01 -4.11 18.33
C GLY A 274 -21.10 -4.55 17.18
N SER A 275 -21.62 -5.34 16.25
CA SER A 275 -20.84 -5.82 15.08
C SER A 275 -20.44 -4.73 14.08
N TRP A 276 -20.97 -3.50 14.21
CA TRP A 276 -20.56 -2.35 13.40
C TRP A 276 -19.28 -1.69 13.91
N TYR A 277 -18.88 -1.97 15.15
CA TYR A 277 -17.79 -1.26 15.78
C TYR A 277 -16.45 -1.38 15.02
N PRO A 278 -15.94 -2.59 14.67
CA PRO A 278 -14.71 -2.69 13.88
C PRO A 278 -14.84 -2.07 12.49
N VAL A 279 -16.03 -2.16 11.87
CA VAL A 279 -16.29 -1.57 10.54
C VAL A 279 -16.17 -0.05 10.59
N VAL A 280 -16.71 0.59 11.63
CA VAL A 280 -16.61 2.04 11.85
C VAL A 280 -15.16 2.43 12.11
N LEU A 281 -14.45 1.74 12.99
CA LEU A 281 -13.04 2.05 13.27
C LEU A 281 -12.17 1.98 12.02
N ILE A 282 -12.34 0.94 11.21
CA ILE A 282 -11.57 0.76 9.97
C ILE A 282 -11.92 1.84 8.94
N ALA A 283 -13.20 2.19 8.82
CA ALA A 283 -13.64 3.28 7.96
C ALA A 283 -13.01 4.61 8.38
N MET A 284 -13.01 4.90 9.69
CA MET A 284 -12.41 6.12 10.23
C MET A 284 -10.92 6.18 9.97
N TYR A 285 -10.18 5.09 10.21
CA TYR A 285 -8.76 5.01 9.86
C TYR A 285 -8.53 5.32 8.37
N ASN A 286 -9.22 4.60 7.48
CA ASN A 286 -8.98 4.70 6.03
C ASN A 286 -9.36 6.07 5.46
N VAL A 287 -10.48 6.67 5.91
CA VAL A 287 -10.89 8.00 5.48
C VAL A 287 -9.90 9.05 5.96
N LEU A 288 -9.44 8.97 7.21
CA LEU A 288 -8.48 9.92 7.75
C LEU A 288 -7.07 9.71 7.19
N ASP A 289 -6.67 8.48 6.83
CA ASP A 289 -5.43 8.22 6.07
C ASP A 289 -5.50 8.89 4.69
N LEU A 290 -6.62 8.75 3.99
CA LEU A 290 -6.83 9.44 2.71
C LEU A 290 -6.74 10.95 2.85
N ILE A 291 -7.46 11.54 3.82
CA ILE A 291 -7.39 12.98 4.12
C ILE A 291 -5.95 13.37 4.46
N GLY A 292 -5.28 12.59 5.30
CA GLY A 292 -3.89 12.75 5.71
C GLY A 292 -2.95 12.90 4.53
N ARG A 293 -3.12 12.10 3.47
CA ARG A 293 -2.28 12.18 2.27
C ARG A 293 -2.47 13.44 1.43
N TYR A 294 -3.59 14.16 1.61
CA TYR A 294 -3.81 15.46 0.99
C TYR A 294 -3.38 16.64 1.86
N THR A 295 -3.28 16.48 3.18
CA THR A 295 -2.87 17.57 4.08
C THR A 295 -1.53 18.23 3.72
N PRO A 296 -0.49 17.56 3.16
CA PRO A 296 0.73 18.22 2.70
C PRO A 296 0.56 19.24 1.57
N LEU A 297 -0.63 19.32 0.92
CA LEU A 297 -0.94 20.41 -0.02
C LEU A 297 -1.08 21.76 0.70
N ILE A 298 -1.40 21.74 2.00
CA ILE A 298 -1.49 22.92 2.83
C ILE A 298 -0.07 23.25 3.31
N LYS A 299 0.56 24.26 2.69
CA LYS A 299 1.97 24.60 2.90
C LYS A 299 2.35 24.85 4.37
N SER A 300 1.44 25.39 5.18
CA SER A 300 1.69 25.71 6.59
C SER A 300 1.85 24.48 7.50
N ILE A 301 1.30 23.33 7.11
CA ILE A 301 1.39 22.09 7.89
C ILE A 301 2.30 21.05 7.24
N LYS A 302 2.76 21.29 6.01
CA LYS A 302 3.69 20.39 5.31
C LYS A 302 5.02 20.34 6.05
N LEU A 303 5.39 19.17 6.56
CA LEU A 303 6.62 18.96 7.30
C LEU A 303 7.75 18.51 6.37
N GLU A 304 8.68 19.40 6.04
CA GLU A 304 9.84 19.06 5.17
C GLU A 304 11.16 18.92 5.95
N SER A 305 11.19 19.32 7.23
CA SER A 305 12.38 19.22 8.08
C SER A 305 12.68 17.75 8.42
N ARG A 306 13.88 17.27 8.07
CA ARG A 306 14.37 15.92 8.42
C ARG A 306 14.23 15.62 9.92
N LYS A 307 14.70 16.53 10.78
CA LYS A 307 14.56 16.38 12.24
C LYS A 307 13.09 16.42 12.68
N GLY A 308 12.28 17.27 12.06
CA GLY A 308 10.86 17.36 12.34
C GLY A 308 10.14 16.05 12.03
N LEU A 309 10.41 15.45 10.86
CA LEU A 309 9.83 14.17 10.43
C LEU A 309 10.22 13.03 11.37
N LEU A 310 11.48 12.96 11.79
CA LEU A 310 11.93 11.96 12.75
C LEU A 310 11.24 12.12 14.12
N ILE A 311 11.19 13.35 14.65
CA ILE A 311 10.51 13.63 15.92
C ILE A 311 9.02 13.29 15.83
N ALA A 312 8.36 13.66 14.73
CA ALA A 312 6.94 13.36 14.51
C ALA A 312 6.70 11.85 14.35
N SER A 313 7.59 11.12 13.67
CA SER A 313 7.48 9.66 13.50
C SER A 313 7.66 8.93 14.83
N LEU A 314 8.64 9.35 15.64
CA LEU A 314 8.89 8.80 16.98
C LEU A 314 7.77 9.15 17.97
N SER A 315 7.24 10.38 17.94
CA SER A 315 6.19 10.80 18.88
C SER A 315 4.89 10.00 18.70
N ARG A 316 4.63 9.47 17.50
CA ARG A 316 3.48 8.59 17.26
C ARG A 316 3.52 7.33 18.14
N PHE A 317 4.67 6.86 18.63
CA PHE A 317 4.72 5.70 19.53
C PHE A 317 4.02 5.92 20.88
N LEU A 318 3.75 7.19 21.25
CA LEU A 318 2.87 7.52 22.38
C LEU A 318 1.41 7.04 22.16
N LEU A 319 1.04 6.69 20.93
CA LEU A 319 -0.26 6.09 20.63
C LEU A 319 -0.38 4.69 21.21
N ILE A 320 0.69 3.90 21.31
CA ILE A 320 0.62 2.54 21.89
C ILE A 320 0.04 2.56 23.32
N PRO A 321 0.62 3.30 24.28
CA PRO A 321 0.01 3.39 25.60
C PRO A 321 -1.37 4.05 25.56
N ALA A 322 -1.61 5.05 24.70
CA ALA A 322 -2.92 5.68 24.58
C ALA A 322 -4.01 4.65 24.18
N PHE A 323 -3.76 3.83 23.15
CA PHE A 323 -4.66 2.77 22.72
C PHE A 323 -4.88 1.72 23.81
N TYR A 324 -3.82 1.31 24.52
CA TYR A 324 -3.92 0.39 25.65
C TYR A 324 -4.83 0.92 26.77
N PHE A 325 -4.61 2.17 27.20
CA PHE A 325 -5.44 2.79 28.24
C PHE A 325 -6.88 3.02 27.77
N THR A 326 -7.09 3.45 26.53
CA THR A 326 -8.42 3.65 25.97
C THR A 326 -9.21 2.35 25.84
N ALA A 327 -8.58 1.23 25.46
CA ALA A 327 -9.27 -0.06 25.42
C ALA A 327 -9.74 -0.55 26.79
N LYS A 328 -9.05 -0.17 27.87
CA LYS A 328 -9.37 -0.61 29.23
C LYS A 328 -10.31 0.36 29.97
N TYR A 329 -10.19 1.65 29.72
CA TYR A 329 -10.83 2.69 30.53
C TYR A 329 -11.61 3.72 29.70
N GLY A 330 -11.40 3.77 28.39
CA GLY A 330 -12.03 4.74 27.50
C GLY A 330 -13.32 4.24 26.89
N ASP A 331 -14.14 5.18 26.44
CA ASP A 331 -15.33 4.87 25.65
C ASP A 331 -15.01 4.69 24.15
N GLN A 332 -16.02 4.24 23.40
CA GLN A 332 -15.96 4.04 21.96
C GLN A 332 -15.58 5.33 21.18
N GLY A 333 -15.91 6.51 21.69
CA GLY A 333 -15.61 7.80 21.08
C GLY A 333 -14.11 8.12 21.14
N TYR A 334 -13.46 7.88 22.27
CA TYR A 334 -12.01 8.03 22.39
C TYR A 334 -11.25 7.06 21.47
N MET A 335 -11.72 5.82 21.32
CA MET A 335 -11.12 4.87 20.40
C MET A 335 -11.25 5.35 18.95
N ILE A 336 -12.43 5.83 18.54
CA ILE A 336 -12.64 6.43 17.21
C ILE A 336 -11.69 7.61 16.99
N LEU A 337 -11.51 8.48 17.99
CA LEU A 337 -10.59 9.62 17.91
C LEU A 337 -9.14 9.17 17.71
N LEU A 338 -8.65 8.21 18.50
CA LEU A 338 -7.28 7.71 18.38
C LEU A 338 -7.03 7.04 17.03
N VAL A 339 -7.98 6.24 16.53
CA VAL A 339 -7.89 5.61 15.21
C VAL A 339 -7.91 6.65 14.08
N SER A 340 -8.74 7.68 14.21
CA SER A 340 -8.78 8.80 13.27
C SER A 340 -7.44 9.54 13.23
N PHE A 341 -6.85 9.81 14.39
CA PHE A 341 -5.54 10.45 14.49
C PHE A 341 -4.41 9.55 13.96
N LEU A 342 -4.48 8.24 14.22
CA LEU A 342 -3.54 7.25 13.67
C LEU A 342 -3.53 7.29 12.14
N GLY A 343 -4.71 7.26 11.50
CA GLY A 343 -4.86 7.35 10.05
C GLY A 343 -4.35 8.69 9.51
N LEU A 344 -4.80 9.80 10.09
CA LEU A 344 -4.40 11.15 9.65
C LEU A 344 -2.88 11.33 9.66
N THR A 345 -2.23 10.94 10.76
CA THR A 345 -0.77 11.07 10.91
C THR A 345 -0.01 10.08 10.02
N ASN A 346 -0.54 8.87 9.80
CA ASN A 346 0.05 7.90 8.87
C ASN A 346 0.15 8.47 7.45
N GLY A 347 -0.98 8.96 6.93
CA GLY A 347 -1.06 9.51 5.58
C GLY A 347 -0.23 10.78 5.41
N HIS A 348 -0.31 11.71 6.38
CA HIS A 348 0.42 12.98 6.35
C HIS A 348 1.94 12.76 6.30
N LEU A 349 2.48 12.01 7.27
CA LEU A 349 3.94 11.82 7.38
C LEU A 349 4.48 10.98 6.22
N THR A 350 3.75 9.96 5.77
CA THR A 350 4.13 9.15 4.60
C THR A 350 4.40 10.03 3.38
N VAL A 351 3.45 10.91 3.03
CA VAL A 351 3.59 11.79 1.87
C VAL A 351 4.69 12.83 2.10
N CYS A 352 4.83 13.38 3.31
CA CYS A 352 5.90 14.32 3.61
C CYS A 352 7.29 13.70 3.38
N VAL A 353 7.52 12.48 3.87
CA VAL A 353 8.80 11.77 3.65
C VAL A 353 9.05 11.50 2.17
N LEU A 354 8.07 10.89 1.49
CA LEU A 354 8.22 10.44 0.09
C LEU A 354 8.34 11.58 -0.92
N THR A 355 7.85 12.78 -0.58
CA THR A 355 8.00 13.97 -1.42
C THR A 355 9.23 14.81 -1.08
N ALA A 356 9.81 14.65 0.11
CA ALA A 356 11.01 15.36 0.53
C ALA A 356 12.30 14.60 0.15
N ALA A 357 12.33 13.29 0.37
CA ALA A 357 13.55 12.48 0.26
C ALA A 357 14.22 12.47 -1.13
N PRO A 358 13.49 12.38 -2.26
CA PRO A 358 14.12 12.36 -3.59
C PRO A 358 14.73 13.68 -4.05
N LYS A 359 14.50 14.81 -3.35
CA LYS A 359 14.97 16.11 -3.83
C LYS A 359 16.50 16.20 -3.82
N GLY A 360 17.07 16.77 -4.89
CA GLY A 360 18.52 17.02 -5.00
C GLY A 360 19.35 15.86 -5.58
N TYR A 361 18.71 14.77 -5.98
CA TYR A 361 19.34 13.62 -6.65
C TYR A 361 19.06 13.62 -8.16
N THR A 362 19.91 12.94 -8.93
CA THR A 362 19.65 12.66 -10.35
C THR A 362 18.50 11.66 -10.51
N ALA A 363 17.84 11.61 -11.65
CA ALA A 363 16.70 10.73 -11.90
C ALA A 363 16.99 9.23 -11.65
N PRO A 364 18.15 8.66 -12.05
CA PRO A 364 18.50 7.28 -11.69
C PRO A 364 18.65 7.06 -10.17
N GLU A 365 19.13 8.06 -9.44
CA GLU A 365 19.30 8.00 -7.98
C GLU A 365 17.96 8.19 -7.25
N GLN A 366 17.11 9.10 -7.74
CA GLN A 366 15.74 9.28 -7.28
C GLN A 366 14.92 8.00 -7.45
N ASN A 367 15.09 7.30 -8.58
CA ASN A 367 14.44 6.00 -8.81
C ASN A 367 14.91 4.94 -7.80
N ALA A 368 16.22 4.84 -7.57
CA ALA A 368 16.77 3.91 -6.59
C ALA A 368 16.32 4.25 -5.17
N LEU A 369 16.33 5.54 -4.79
CA LEU A 369 15.86 5.98 -3.49
C LEU A 369 14.37 5.68 -3.30
N GLY A 370 13.53 5.92 -4.31
CA GLY A 370 12.11 5.56 -4.27
C GLY A 370 11.89 4.06 -4.01
N ASN A 371 12.68 3.20 -4.65
CA ASN A 371 12.65 1.76 -4.39
C ASN A 371 13.09 1.41 -2.96
N LEU A 372 14.19 2.00 -2.48
CA LEU A 372 14.68 1.78 -1.12
C LEU A 372 13.66 2.24 -0.07
N LEU A 373 13.00 3.38 -0.27
CA LEU A 373 11.95 3.87 0.62
C LEU A 373 10.75 2.92 0.67
N VAL A 374 10.33 2.34 -0.46
CA VAL A 374 9.29 1.31 -0.49
C VAL A 374 9.73 0.03 0.23
N LEU A 375 11.00 -0.38 0.11
CA LEU A 375 11.52 -1.52 0.85
C LEU A 375 11.42 -1.31 2.37
N PHE A 376 11.77 -0.13 2.87
CA PHE A 376 11.64 0.20 4.30
C PHE A 376 10.18 0.33 4.74
N LEU A 377 9.31 0.86 3.88
CA LEU A 377 7.86 0.89 4.11
C LEU A 377 7.31 -0.54 4.29
N LEU A 378 7.58 -1.45 3.35
CA LEU A 378 7.13 -2.85 3.42
C LEU A 378 7.78 -3.60 4.59
N GLY A 379 9.06 -3.34 4.87
CA GLY A 379 9.73 -3.87 6.06
C GLY A 379 9.05 -3.42 7.35
N GLY A 380 8.62 -2.16 7.42
CA GLY A 380 7.88 -1.62 8.56
C GLY A 380 6.50 -2.26 8.70
N ILE A 381 5.80 -2.46 7.59
CA ILE A 381 4.52 -3.21 7.57
C ILE A 381 4.73 -4.63 8.10
N PHE A 382 5.74 -5.36 7.63
CA PHE A 382 6.00 -6.73 8.07
C PHE A 382 6.29 -6.81 9.57
N SER A 383 7.18 -5.96 10.07
CA SER A 383 7.48 -5.86 11.50
C SER A 383 6.25 -5.45 12.32
N GLY A 384 5.45 -4.49 11.84
CA GLY A 384 4.21 -4.06 12.49
C GLY A 384 3.21 -5.21 12.61
N VAL A 385 2.95 -5.93 11.52
CA VAL A 385 2.06 -7.11 11.50
C VAL A 385 2.53 -8.18 12.49
N ALA A 386 3.84 -8.42 12.62
CA ALA A 386 4.37 -9.36 13.60
C ALA A 386 4.14 -8.88 15.04
N LEU A 387 4.33 -7.58 15.30
CA LEU A 387 4.11 -6.96 16.61
C LEU A 387 2.64 -6.88 17.01
N ASP A 388 1.71 -6.83 16.04
CA ASP A 388 0.26 -6.82 16.32
C ASP A 388 -0.20 -8.04 17.12
N TRP A 389 0.50 -9.18 17.00
CA TRP A 389 0.23 -10.38 17.80
C TRP A 389 0.51 -10.19 19.30
N LEU A 390 1.37 -9.24 19.68
CA LEU A 390 1.68 -8.98 21.08
C LEU A 390 0.46 -8.48 21.86
N TRP A 391 -0.51 -7.84 21.18
CA TRP A 391 -1.76 -7.42 21.80
C TRP A 391 -2.63 -8.58 22.28
N ILE A 392 -2.40 -9.79 21.78
CA ILE A 392 -3.15 -10.99 22.19
C ILE A 392 -2.61 -11.53 23.52
N ILE A 393 -1.35 -11.26 23.85
CA ILE A 393 -0.70 -11.85 25.02
C ILE A 393 -1.42 -11.38 26.29
N GLY A 394 -1.94 -12.35 27.06
CA GLY A 394 -2.68 -12.10 28.31
C GLY A 394 -4.21 -12.05 28.15
N ASN A 395 -4.74 -12.02 26.92
CA ASN A 395 -6.17 -12.17 26.65
C ASN A 395 -6.48 -13.65 26.38
N GLY A 396 -6.75 -14.40 27.45
CA GLY A 396 -6.81 -15.86 27.43
C GLY A 396 -8.01 -16.51 26.73
N LYS A 397 -8.85 -15.76 26.01
CA LYS A 397 -9.98 -16.32 25.24
C LYS A 397 -10.25 -15.50 23.98
N PHE A 398 -10.33 -16.21 22.87
CA PHE A 398 -11.07 -15.83 21.67
C PHE A 398 -12.39 -16.57 21.64
#